data_AF-A0A9W7AWT1-F1
#
_entry.id   AF-A0A9W7AWT1-F1
#
_cell.length_a   1.000
_cell.length_b   1.000
_cell.length_c   1.000
_cell.angle_alpha   90.00
_cell.angle_beta   90.00
_cell.angle_gamma   90.00
#
_symmetry.space_group_name_H-M   'P 1'
#
loop_
_entity.id
_entity.type
_entity.pdbx_description
1 polymer ?
#
loop_
_entity_poly.entity_id
_entity_poly.type
_entity_poly.pdbx_seq_one_letter_code
_entity_poly.pdbx_strand_id
1 'polypeptide(L)'
;MKSLLSPLSLLGLTLSLYALHVEHTLLTTPTFTSLCDLTIPILEVTASCSKTLSSPESHLLSFFNLVPEDSPVYLNPPNALLGVIFYILTFLSTFTSSVLPLLKPLTYISIVVSVYLLSVLIEKGDVCLLCLSTHAINAVIFYGINFTKDYKLKVN
;
A
#
# COMPACT_ATOMS: atom_id res chain seq x y z
N MET A 1 -20.13 8.03 -4.53
CA MET A 1 -18.83 7.30 -4.44
C MET A 1 -17.58 8.11 -4.88
N LYS A 2 -17.58 8.85 -6.01
CA LYS A 2 -16.40 9.61 -6.46
C LYS A 2 -15.81 10.56 -5.41
N SER A 3 -16.69 11.27 -4.68
CA SER A 3 -16.32 12.19 -3.60
C SER A 3 -15.58 11.52 -2.44
N LEU A 4 -15.70 10.20 -2.27
CA LEU A 4 -15.00 9.42 -1.26
C LEU A 4 -13.71 8.80 -1.80
N LEU A 5 -13.72 8.30 -3.04
CA LEU A 5 -12.53 7.70 -3.65
C LEU A 5 -11.40 8.71 -3.87
N SER A 6 -11.72 9.95 -4.25
CA SER A 6 -10.71 10.99 -4.47
C SER A 6 -9.85 11.28 -3.23
N PRO A 7 -10.42 11.66 -2.07
CA PRO A 7 -9.61 11.92 -0.87
C PRO A 7 -8.90 10.67 -0.35
N LEU A 8 -9.51 9.48 -0.45
CA LEU A 8 -8.85 8.23 -0.05
C LEU A 8 -7.65 7.89 -0.94
N SER A 9 -7.77 8.11 -2.25
CA SER A 9 -6.66 7.89 -3.18
C SER A 9 -5.52 8.89 -2.95
N LEU A 10 -5.82 10.14 -2.62
CA LEU A 10 -4.79 11.13 -2.26
C LEU A 10 -4.11 10.75 -0.94
N LEU A 11 -4.87 10.38 0.08
CA LEU A 11 -4.31 9.92 1.36
C LEU A 11 -3.42 8.68 1.18
N GLY A 12 -3.91 7.67 0.45
CA GLY A 12 -3.15 6.47 0.14
C GLY A 12 -1.88 6.77 -0.66
N LEU A 13 -1.95 7.69 -1.62
CA LEU A 13 -0.80 8.16 -2.38
C LEU A 13 0.23 8.84 -1.47
N THR A 14 -0.20 9.75 -0.59
CA THR A 14 0.69 10.41 0.38
C THR A 14 1.37 9.40 1.30
N LEU A 15 0.62 8.44 1.85
CA LEU A 15 1.19 7.39 2.70
C LEU A 15 2.18 6.50 1.95
N SER A 16 1.91 6.18 0.68
CA SER A 16 2.81 5.35 -0.14
C SER A 16 4.08 6.09 -0.53
N LEU A 17 3.98 7.38 -0.86
CA LEU A 17 5.15 8.24 -1.10
C LEU A 17 6.00 8.37 0.17
N TYR A 18 5.36 8.51 1.33
CA TYR A 18 6.05 8.56 2.61
C TYR A 18 6.75 7.23 2.93
N ALA A 19 6.10 6.09 2.71
CA ALA A 19 6.71 4.77 2.87
C ALA A 19 7.94 4.61 1.95
N LEU A 20 7.82 5.01 0.69
CA LEU A 20 8.94 4.95 -0.27
C LEU A 20 10.10 5.85 0.17
N HIS A 21 9.81 7.04 0.72
CA HIS A 21 10.81 7.92 1.29
C HIS A 21 11.51 7.29 2.49
N VAL A 22 10.76 6.68 3.43
CA VAL A 22 11.32 6.00 4.61
C VAL A 22 12.22 4.84 4.18
N GLU A 23 11.73 3.97 3.29
CA GLU A 23 12.48 2.82 2.77
C GLU A 23 13.80 3.24 2.11
N HIS A 24 13.74 4.23 1.20
CA HIS A 24 14.95 4.77 0.56
C HIS A 24 15.91 5.43 1.58
N THR A 25 15.39 6.10 2.60
CA THR A 25 16.21 6.77 3.60
C THR A 25 16.90 5.76 4.52
N LEU A 26 16.23 4.66 4.89
CA LEU A 26 16.83 3.59 5.68
C LEU A 26 17.98 2.89 4.95
N LEU A 27 17.90 2.75 3.62
CA LEU A 27 18.99 2.19 2.80
C LEU A 27 20.25 3.05 2.82
N THR A 28 20.09 4.38 2.84
CA THR A 28 21.22 5.32 2.80
C THR A 28 21.70 5.74 4.18
N THR A 29 20.81 5.72 5.18
CA THR A 29 21.06 6.17 6.55
C THR A 29 20.41 5.19 7.56
N PRO A 30 21.09 4.10 7.94
CA PRO A 30 20.49 3.05 8.79
C PRO A 30 20.10 3.51 10.21
N THR A 31 20.64 4.63 10.68
CA THR A 31 20.30 5.24 11.98
C THR A 31 19.07 6.14 11.93
N PHE A 32 18.44 6.26 10.76
CA PHE A 32 17.22 7.05 10.58
C PHE A 32 16.06 6.44 11.38
N THR A 33 15.36 7.28 12.15
CA THR A 33 14.11 6.91 12.82
C THR A 33 12.97 7.60 12.10
N SER A 34 11.99 6.83 11.64
CA SER A 34 10.87 7.39 10.89
C SER A 34 9.82 8.01 11.82
N LEU A 35 8.96 8.87 11.27
CA LEU A 35 7.86 9.49 12.02
C LEU A 35 6.75 8.49 12.39
N CYS A 36 6.69 7.36 11.70
CA CYS A 36 5.74 6.30 12.00
C CYS A 36 6.29 5.20 12.93
N ASP A 37 7.51 5.36 13.45
CA ASP A 37 8.01 4.59 14.58
C ASP A 37 7.54 5.25 15.88
N LEU A 38 6.45 4.74 16.44
CA LEU A 38 5.77 5.34 17.58
C LEU A 38 5.55 4.31 18.68
N THR A 39 5.89 4.66 19.91
CA THR A 39 5.42 3.91 21.08
C THR A 39 4.01 4.38 21.40
N ILE A 40 3.02 3.49 21.30
CA ILE A 40 1.62 3.81 21.60
C ILE A 40 1.40 3.53 23.10
N PRO A 41 1.34 4.55 23.98
CA PRO A 41 1.38 4.33 25.42
C PRO A 41 0.15 3.59 25.94
N ILE A 42 -1.00 3.79 25.29
CA ILE A 42 -2.28 3.16 25.65
C ILE A 42 -2.36 1.66 25.31
N LEU A 43 -1.51 1.16 24.42
CA LEU A 43 -1.49 -0.25 23.99
C LEU A 43 -0.24 -1.00 24.48
N GLU A 44 0.71 -0.31 25.13
CA GLU A 44 2.03 -0.85 25.48
C GLU A 44 2.76 -1.54 24.29
N VAL A 45 2.46 -1.09 23.07
CA VAL A 45 3.03 -1.65 21.83
C VAL A 45 3.81 -0.57 21.09
N THR A 46 5.00 -0.94 20.64
CA THR A 46 5.79 -0.13 19.72
C THR A 46 5.38 -0.45 18.30
N ALA A 47 4.75 0.53 17.62
CA ALA A 47 4.50 0.44 16.20
C ALA A 47 5.76 0.88 15.45
N SER A 48 6.31 0.03 14.58
CA SER A 48 7.48 0.38 13.76
C SER A 48 7.25 0.08 12.29
N CYS A 49 7.09 1.16 11.51
CA CYS A 49 7.08 1.06 10.07
C CYS A 49 8.49 0.88 9.51
N SER A 50 9.55 1.41 10.15
CA SER A 50 10.92 1.22 9.66
C SER A 50 11.31 -0.25 9.63
N LYS A 51 11.03 -0.99 10.72
CA LYS A 51 11.27 -2.44 10.81
C LYS A 51 10.49 -3.21 9.73
N THR A 52 9.25 -2.80 9.48
CA THR A 52 8.39 -3.44 8.48
C THR A 52 8.88 -3.15 7.05
N LEU A 53 9.24 -1.90 6.75
CA LEU A 53 9.67 -1.46 5.42
C LEU A 53 11.08 -1.91 5.09
N SER A 54 11.93 -2.21 6.06
CA SER A 54 13.25 -2.82 5.83
C SER A 54 13.20 -4.35 5.76
N SER A 55 12.02 -4.96 5.81
CA SER A 55 11.89 -6.42 5.81
C SER A 55 11.85 -6.99 4.38
N PRO A 56 12.26 -8.25 4.15
CA PRO A 56 12.22 -8.87 2.83
C PRO A 56 10.84 -8.79 2.14
N GLU A 57 9.76 -8.81 2.91
CA GLU A 57 8.37 -8.74 2.43
C GLU A 57 8.01 -7.37 1.85
N SER A 58 8.82 -6.33 2.05
CA SER A 58 8.66 -5.03 1.37
C SER A 58 8.89 -5.13 -0.13
N HIS A 59 9.55 -6.20 -0.60
CA HIS A 59 9.77 -6.54 -2.00
C HIS A 59 9.21 -7.94 -2.31
N LEU A 60 7.92 -8.04 -2.65
CA LEU A 60 7.24 -9.32 -2.79
C LEU A 60 7.82 -10.24 -3.88
N LEU A 61 8.33 -9.68 -4.98
CA LEU A 61 8.85 -10.49 -6.09
C LEU A 61 10.14 -11.22 -5.70
N SER A 62 11.10 -10.51 -5.06
CA SER A 62 12.30 -11.17 -4.54
C SER A 62 11.99 -12.05 -3.33
N PHE A 63 11.05 -11.64 -2.47
CA PHE A 63 10.61 -12.47 -1.34
C PHE A 63 10.12 -13.86 -1.78
N PHE A 64 9.33 -13.93 -2.87
CA PHE A 64 8.87 -15.20 -3.44
C PHE A 64 9.89 -15.85 -4.39
N ASN A 65 11.13 -15.37 -4.43
CA ASN A 65 12.20 -15.87 -5.30
C ASN A 65 11.84 -15.86 -6.80
N LEU A 66 10.97 -14.94 -7.22
CA LEU A 66 10.58 -14.79 -8.62
C LEU A 66 11.62 -13.98 -9.41
N VAL A 67 12.36 -13.12 -8.71
CA VAL A 67 13.45 -12.29 -9.25
C VAL A 67 14.59 -12.23 -8.22
N PRO A 68 15.86 -12.05 -8.66
CA PRO A 68 16.97 -11.79 -7.75
C PRO A 68 16.73 -10.54 -6.89
N GLU A 69 17.22 -10.53 -5.65
CA GLU A 69 17.03 -9.41 -4.71
C GLU A 69 17.69 -8.11 -5.18
N ASP A 70 18.86 -8.23 -5.82
CA ASP A 70 19.64 -7.14 -6.43
C ASP A 70 19.08 -6.70 -7.81
N SER A 71 17.94 -7.23 -8.21
CA SER A 71 17.28 -6.83 -9.45
C SER A 71 16.95 -5.33 -9.43
N PRO A 72 17.02 -4.67 -10.60
CA PRO A 72 16.68 -3.26 -10.71
C PRO A 72 15.21 -3.01 -10.33
N VAL A 73 14.90 -1.79 -9.89
CA VAL A 73 13.59 -1.39 -9.34
C VAL A 73 12.41 -1.71 -10.26
N TYR A 74 12.59 -1.68 -11.59
CA TYR A 74 11.51 -2.02 -12.52
C TYR A 74 11.15 -3.52 -12.52
N LEU A 75 12.07 -4.38 -12.05
CA LEU A 75 11.92 -5.83 -11.98
C LEU A 75 11.63 -6.30 -10.54
N ASN A 76 12.13 -5.59 -9.52
CA ASN A 76 11.83 -5.84 -8.11
C ASN A 76 11.33 -4.57 -7.39
N PRO A 77 10.18 -4.01 -7.79
CA PRO A 77 9.69 -2.77 -7.21
C PRO A 77 9.32 -2.97 -5.73
N PRO A 78 9.60 -2.00 -4.86
CA PRO A 78 9.08 -2.03 -3.50
C PRO A 78 7.55 -1.94 -3.52
N ASN A 79 6.90 -2.55 -2.53
CA ASN A 79 5.45 -2.54 -2.38
C ASN A 79 4.89 -1.11 -2.31
N ALA A 80 5.64 -0.19 -1.70
CA ALA A 80 5.28 1.23 -1.63
C ALA A 80 5.15 1.86 -3.02
N LEU A 81 6.03 1.53 -3.97
CA LEU A 81 5.94 2.01 -5.35
C LEU A 81 4.73 1.45 -6.10
N LEU A 82 4.41 0.17 -5.88
CA LEU A 82 3.18 -0.43 -6.42
C LEU A 82 1.94 0.27 -5.85
N GLY A 83 1.96 0.64 -4.57
CA GLY A 83 0.95 1.46 -3.92
C GLY A 83 0.79 2.84 -4.60
N VAL A 84 1.90 3.55 -4.83
CA VAL A 84 1.89 4.85 -5.55
C VAL A 84 1.16 4.72 -6.90
N ILE A 85 1.52 3.72 -7.71
CA ILE A 85 0.89 3.49 -9.02
C ILE A 85 -0.60 3.20 -8.87
N PHE A 86 -0.97 2.31 -7.94
CA PHE A 86 -2.36 1.95 -7.66
C PHE A 86 -3.21 3.16 -7.25
N TYR A 87 -2.71 4.01 -6.37
CA TYR A 87 -3.43 5.20 -5.90
C TYR A 87 -3.54 6.29 -6.96
N ILE A 88 -2.53 6.47 -7.82
CA ILE A 88 -2.63 7.36 -9.00
C ILE A 88 -3.74 6.88 -9.94
N LEU A 89 -3.76 5.59 -10.28
CA LEU A 89 -4.81 5.03 -11.15
C LEU A 89 -6.21 5.17 -10.51
N THR A 90 -6.30 4.98 -9.19
CA THR A 90 -7.54 5.18 -8.46
C THR A 90 -7.98 6.64 -8.50
N PHE A 91 -7.08 7.59 -8.30
CA PHE A 91 -7.39 9.01 -8.40
C PHE A 91 -7.85 9.40 -9.81
N LEU A 92 -7.14 8.95 -10.85
CA LEU A 92 -7.52 9.18 -12.26
C LEU A 92 -8.92 8.63 -12.59
N SER A 93 -9.30 7.50 -11.98
CA SER A 93 -10.62 6.89 -12.18
C SER A 93 -11.78 7.79 -11.71
N THR A 94 -11.50 8.77 -10.85
CA THR A 94 -12.49 9.75 -10.41
C THR A 94 -12.85 10.75 -11.52
N PHE A 95 -11.93 10.98 -12.46
CA PHE A 95 -12.11 11.90 -13.59
C PHE A 95 -12.57 11.16 -14.85
N THR A 96 -12.01 9.99 -15.14
CA THR A 96 -12.30 9.21 -16.36
C THR A 96 -12.58 7.74 -16.08
N SER A 97 -13.52 7.13 -16.79
CA SER A 97 -13.80 5.69 -16.71
C SER A 97 -12.82 4.84 -17.53
N SER A 98 -11.99 5.43 -18.40
CA SER A 98 -11.09 4.69 -19.30
C SER A 98 -10.06 3.81 -18.58
N VAL A 99 -9.69 4.16 -17.35
CA VAL A 99 -8.72 3.39 -16.54
C VAL A 99 -9.35 2.17 -15.85
N LEU A 100 -10.67 2.02 -15.91
CA LEU A 100 -11.38 1.01 -15.11
C LEU A 100 -11.21 -0.45 -15.49
N PRO A 101 -11.09 -0.80 -16.78
CA PRO A 101 -10.74 -2.16 -17.16
C PRO A 101 -9.43 -2.62 -16.52
N LEU A 102 -8.46 -1.70 -16.36
CA LEU A 102 -7.19 -1.97 -15.69
C LEU A 102 -7.31 -1.92 -14.16
N LEU A 103 -8.02 -0.94 -13.60
CA LEU A 103 -8.08 -0.72 -12.15
C LEU A 103 -8.85 -1.83 -11.42
N LYS A 104 -9.94 -2.34 -12.00
CA LYS A 104 -10.76 -3.39 -11.34
C LYS A 104 -9.94 -4.61 -10.89
N PRO A 105 -9.19 -5.31 -11.77
CA PRO A 105 -8.39 -6.45 -11.33
C PRO A 105 -7.32 -6.04 -10.29
N LEU A 106 -6.73 -4.84 -10.42
CA LEU A 106 -5.76 -4.33 -9.44
C LEU A 106 -6.37 -4.16 -8.04
N THR A 107 -7.65 -3.80 -7.92
CA THR A 107 -8.31 -3.74 -6.60
C THR A 107 -8.43 -5.11 -5.94
N TYR A 108 -8.65 -6.19 -6.70
CA TYR A 108 -8.66 -7.54 -6.14
C TYR A 108 -7.26 -7.95 -5.68
N ILE A 109 -6.26 -7.73 -6.53
CA ILE A 109 -4.85 -8.02 -6.21
C ILE A 109 -4.44 -7.25 -4.94
N SER A 110 -4.78 -5.96 -4.86
CA SER A 110 -4.49 -5.11 -3.71
C SER A 110 -5.07 -5.66 -2.40
N ILE A 111 -6.28 -6.23 -2.41
CA ILE A 111 -6.87 -6.87 -1.22
C ILE A 111 -6.16 -8.16 -0.86
N VAL A 112 -5.90 -9.03 -1.84
CA VAL A 112 -5.18 -10.29 -1.59
C VAL A 112 -3.81 -10.01 -0.97
N VAL A 113 -3.07 -9.05 -1.54
CA VAL A 113 -1.77 -8.62 -1.02
C VAL A 113 -1.91 -7.97 0.36
N SER A 114 -2.93 -7.14 0.59
CA SER A 114 -3.15 -6.52 1.90
C SER A 114 -3.46 -7.54 3.00
N VAL A 115 -4.25 -8.58 2.69
CA VAL A 115 -4.53 -9.67 3.62
C VAL A 115 -3.26 -10.47 3.93
N TYR A 116 -2.47 -10.77 2.91
CA TYR A 116 -1.18 -11.45 3.06
C TYR A 116 -0.18 -10.64 3.91
N LEU A 117 0.00 -9.36 3.61
CA LEU A 117 0.92 -8.52 4.39
C LEU A 117 0.44 -8.32 5.84
N LEU A 118 -0.87 -8.30 6.06
CA LEU A 118 -1.42 -8.27 7.41
C LEU A 118 -1.12 -9.59 8.18
N SER A 119 -1.19 -10.76 7.53
CA SER A 119 -0.81 -12.01 8.20
C SER A 119 0.68 -12.03 8.54
N VAL A 120 1.55 -11.52 7.66
CA VAL A 120 2.99 -11.36 7.94
C VAL A 120 3.23 -10.47 9.17
N LEU A 121 2.51 -9.34 9.28
CA LEU A 121 2.62 -8.46 10.46
C LEU A 121 2.24 -9.18 11.76
N ILE A 122 1.16 -9.97 11.72
CA ILE A 122 0.69 -10.76 12.87
C ILE A 122 1.73 -11.82 13.25
N GLU A 123 2.28 -12.55 12.27
CA GLU A 123 3.29 -13.58 12.49
C GLU A 123 4.58 -13.01 13.10
N LYS A 124 4.98 -11.79 12.70
CA LYS A 124 6.14 -11.09 13.25
C LYS A 124 5.88 -10.43 14.60
N GLY A 125 4.62 -10.39 15.06
CA GLY A 125 4.23 -9.66 16.26
C GLY A 125 4.48 -8.16 16.17
N ASP A 126 4.53 -7.61 14.95
CA ASP A 126 4.83 -6.21 14.67
C ASP A 126 3.55 -5.43 14.35
N VAL A 127 3.53 -4.15 14.72
CA VAL A 127 2.44 -3.24 14.36
C VAL A 127 3.00 -2.14 13.46
N CYS A 128 2.44 -2.01 12.26
CA CYS A 128 2.78 -0.93 11.33
C CYS A 128 1.54 -0.07 11.06
N LEU A 129 1.41 1.08 11.74
CA LEU A 129 0.24 1.95 11.59
C LEU A 129 0.06 2.45 10.15
N LEU A 130 1.17 2.72 9.45
CA LEU A 130 1.17 3.09 8.04
C LEU A 130 0.54 1.99 7.19
N CYS A 131 0.96 0.74 7.40
CA CYS A 131 0.50 -0.43 6.66
C CYS A 131 -0.98 -0.72 6.96
N LEU A 132 -1.38 -0.70 8.23
CA LEU A 132 -2.77 -0.85 8.63
C LEU A 132 -3.66 0.22 7.98
N SER A 133 -3.19 1.45 7.90
CA SER A 133 -3.90 2.55 7.24
C SER A 133 -4.06 2.30 5.74
N THR A 134 -2.99 1.89 5.04
CA THR A 134 -3.08 1.60 3.60
C THR A 134 -3.93 0.37 3.30
N HIS A 135 -3.90 -0.67 4.15
CA HIS A 135 -4.79 -1.83 4.02
C HIS A 135 -6.27 -1.45 4.21
N ALA A 136 -6.58 -0.59 5.18
CA ALA A 136 -7.93 -0.08 5.37
C ALA A 136 -8.41 0.75 4.17
N ILE A 137 -7.55 1.63 3.64
CA ILE A 137 -7.85 2.41 2.43
C ILE A 137 -8.11 1.48 1.23
N ASN A 138 -7.28 0.45 1.04
CA ASN A 138 -7.45 -0.55 -0.01
C ASN A 138 -8.81 -1.27 0.10
N ALA A 139 -9.21 -1.68 1.30
CA ALA A 139 -10.52 -2.29 1.57
C ALA A 139 -11.69 -1.39 1.14
N VAL A 140 -11.63 -0.10 1.49
CA VAL A 140 -12.68 0.86 1.11
C VAL A 140 -12.70 1.10 -0.40
N ILE A 141 -11.54 1.23 -1.05
CA ILE A 141 -11.45 1.39 -2.51
C ILE A 141 -12.01 0.17 -3.23
N PHE A 142 -11.64 -1.04 -2.79
CA PHE A 142 -12.14 -2.30 -3.34
C PHE A 142 -13.66 -2.37 -3.26
N TYR A 143 -14.24 -2.07 -2.10
CA TYR A 143 -15.68 -2.05 -1.92
C TYR A 143 -16.35 -1.00 -2.83
N GLY A 144 -15.80 0.21 -2.87
CA GLY A 144 -16.32 1.33 -3.66
C GLY A 144 -16.35 1.06 -5.17
N ILE A 145 -15.31 0.41 -5.70
CA ILE A 145 -15.18 0.13 -7.14
C ILE A 145 -16.00 -1.11 -7.57
N ASN A 146 -16.02 -2.17 -6.76
CA ASN A 146 -16.60 -3.46 -7.19
C ASN A 146 -18.08 -3.64 -6.80
N PHE A 147 -18.50 -3.08 -5.68
CA PHE A 147 -19.83 -3.38 -5.11
C PHE A 147 -20.81 -2.21 -5.16
N THR A 148 -20.37 -0.98 -5.45
CA THR A 148 -21.26 0.19 -5.46
C THR A 148 -21.91 0.45 -6.82
N LYS A 149 -23.24 0.67 -6.82
CA LYS A 149 -24.04 0.89 -8.04
C LYS A 149 -23.62 2.11 -8.86
N ASP A 150 -23.27 3.22 -8.21
CA ASP A 150 -22.76 4.46 -8.84
C ASP A 150 -21.57 4.23 -9.79
N TYR A 151 -20.79 3.18 -9.50
CA TYR A 151 -19.60 2.81 -10.23
C TYR A 151 -19.93 1.88 -11.40
N LYS A 152 -20.86 0.94 -11.20
CA LYS A 152 -21.34 0.02 -12.24
C LYS A 152 -22.02 0.76 -13.40
N LEU A 153 -22.76 1.84 -13.11
CA LEU A 153 -23.46 2.64 -14.12
C LEU A 153 -22.56 3.44 -15.07
N LYS A 154 -21.24 3.55 -14.81
CA LYS A 154 -20.29 4.19 -15.75
C LYS A 154 -19.52 3.20 -16.62
N VAL A 155 -19.72 1.90 -16.40
CA VAL A 155 -19.02 0.83 -17.12
C VAL A 155 -19.92 0.17 -18.16
N ASN A 156 -21.25 0.31 -18.02
CA ASN A 156 -22.23 0.00 -19.06
C ASN A 156 -22.54 1.27 -19.86
#